data_AF-A0A1X4I4B7-F1
#
_entry.id   AF-A0A1X4I4B7-F1
#
_cell.length_a   1.000
_cell.length_b   1.000
_cell.length_c   1.000
_cell.angle_alpha   90.00
_cell.angle_beta   90.00
_cell.angle_gamma   90.00
#
_symmetry.space_group_name_H-M   'P 1'
#
loop_
_entity.id
_entity.type
_entity.pdbx_description
1 polymer ?
#
loop_
_entity_poly.entity_id
_entity_poly.type
_entity_poly.pdbx_seq_one_letter_code
_entity_poly.pdbx_strand_id
1 'polypeptide(L)'
;MLLDGGGTRRSVSPLAPPGVYAPQEDTELLAGALYDEPLPPGADVLDVGTGSGALAVAAARRGCRVTAVDVSRRAVCAARLNALRAGVPV
;
A
#
# COMPACT_ATOMS: atom_id res chain seq x y z
N MET A 1 21.16 -6.85 -24.48
CA MET A 1 21.35 -6.09 -23.23
C MET A 1 20.07 -6.26 -22.44
N LEU A 2 20.13 -7.00 -21.35
CA LEU A 2 19.02 -7.70 -20.72
C LEU A 2 18.01 -6.72 -20.12
N LEU A 3 16.72 -6.95 -20.40
CA LEU A 3 15.61 -6.37 -19.65
C LEU A 3 15.58 -7.08 -18.30
N ASP A 4 15.91 -6.37 -17.22
CA ASP A 4 15.87 -6.93 -15.87
C ASP A 4 14.39 -7.00 -15.42
N GLY A 5 13.73 -8.08 -15.84
CA GLY A 5 12.40 -8.45 -15.41
C GLY A 5 12.46 -9.11 -14.04
N GLY A 6 11.59 -8.66 -13.13
CA GLY A 6 11.27 -9.42 -11.92
C GLY A 6 11.63 -8.75 -10.60
N GLY A 7 11.28 -7.48 -10.42
CA GLY A 7 11.04 -6.97 -9.07
C GLY A 7 9.90 -7.79 -8.47
N THR A 8 10.22 -8.77 -7.62
CA THR A 8 9.22 -9.68 -7.04
C THR A 8 8.05 -8.89 -6.46
N ARG A 9 6.88 -8.97 -7.11
CA ARG A 9 5.60 -8.49 -6.59
C ARG A 9 5.31 -9.32 -5.34
N ARG A 10 5.88 -8.93 -4.20
CA ARG A 10 5.53 -9.55 -2.92
C ARG A 10 4.12 -9.11 -2.59
N SER A 11 3.15 -9.88 -3.10
CA SER A 11 1.77 -9.88 -2.63
C SER A 11 1.82 -10.10 -1.12
N VAL A 12 1.64 -9.03 -0.36
CA VAL A 12 1.36 -9.13 1.06
C VAL A 12 -0.15 -9.14 1.14
N SER A 13 -0.71 -10.32 1.41
CA SER A 13 -2.12 -10.43 1.75
C SER A 13 -2.34 -9.67 3.07
N PRO A 14 -2.96 -8.48 3.06
CA PRO A 14 -3.06 -7.67 4.24
C PRO A 14 -4.17 -8.18 5.14
N LEU A 15 -4.04 -7.92 6.44
CA LEU A 15 -5.12 -8.14 7.38
C LEU A 15 -6.30 -7.26 6.98
N ALA A 16 -7.43 -7.89 6.65
CA ALA A 16 -8.70 -7.24 6.34
C ALA A 16 -9.79 -7.85 7.24
N PRO A 17 -10.04 -7.28 8.44
CA PRO A 17 -11.11 -7.78 9.31
C PRO A 17 -12.50 -7.55 8.68
N PRO A 18 -13.56 -8.24 9.15
CA PRO A 18 -14.91 -8.04 8.62
C PRO A 18 -15.33 -6.56 8.59
N GLY A 19 -15.80 -6.11 7.42
CA GLY A 19 -16.14 -4.71 7.16
C GLY A 19 -14.95 -3.82 6.76
N VAL A 20 -13.77 -4.38 6.53
CA VAL A 20 -12.67 -3.76 5.78
C VAL A 20 -12.55 -4.47 4.44
N TYR A 21 -12.45 -3.68 3.37
CA TYR A 21 -12.28 -4.20 2.02
C TYR A 21 -11.00 -5.04 1.93
N ALA A 22 -11.16 -6.30 1.54
CA ALA A 22 -10.02 -7.17 1.21
C ALA A 22 -9.52 -6.77 -0.18
N PRO A 23 -8.20 -6.55 -0.38
CA PRO A 23 -7.67 -6.25 -1.70
C PRO A 23 -8.04 -7.31 -2.73
N GLN A 24 -8.42 -6.85 -3.92
CA GLN A 24 -8.77 -7.69 -5.08
C GLN A 24 -8.05 -7.16 -6.33
N GLU A 25 -8.51 -7.58 -7.52
CA GLU A 25 -7.89 -7.22 -8.81
C GLU A 25 -7.77 -5.70 -9.03
N ASP A 26 -8.73 -4.92 -8.55
CA ASP A 26 -8.71 -3.45 -8.62
C ASP A 26 -7.54 -2.83 -7.83
N THR A 27 -7.21 -3.42 -6.69
CA THR A 27 -6.08 -3.00 -5.86
C THR A 27 -4.76 -3.35 -6.53
N GLU A 28 -4.70 -4.49 -7.23
CA GLU A 28 -3.52 -4.88 -8.02
C GLU A 28 -3.29 -3.96 -9.22
N LEU A 29 -4.37 -3.53 -9.88
CA LEU A 29 -4.31 -2.55 -10.96
C LEU A 29 -3.73 -1.21 -10.47
N LEU A 30 -4.26 -0.69 -9.36
CA LEU A 30 -3.77 0.55 -8.75
C LEU A 30 -2.33 0.42 -8.23
N ALA A 31 -1.95 -0.74 -7.69
CA ALA A 31 -0.57 -1.00 -7.31
C ALA A 31 0.36 -0.94 -8.53
N GLY A 32 -0.05 -1.51 -9.66
CA GLY A 32 0.68 -1.40 -10.93
C GLY A 32 0.88 0.05 -11.36
N ALA A 33 -0.19 0.83 -11.41
CA ALA A 33 -0.13 2.26 -11.75
C ALA A 33 0.76 3.04 -10.77
N LEU A 34 0.69 2.75 -9.47
CA LEU A 34 1.59 3.32 -8.48
C LEU A 34 3.04 3.00 -8.85
N TYR A 35 3.40 1.74 -9.13
CA TYR A 35 4.76 1.35 -9.48
C TYR A 35 5.30 2.04 -10.74
N ASP A 36 4.44 2.26 -11.73
CA ASP A 36 4.80 2.93 -12.99
C ASP A 36 5.00 4.44 -12.82
N GLU A 37 4.45 5.04 -11.76
CA GLU A 37 4.62 6.46 -11.46
C GLU A 37 6.06 6.77 -11.02
N PRO A 38 6.75 7.75 -11.64
CA PRO A 38 8.12 8.15 -11.32
C PRO A 38 8.21 8.99 -10.04
N LEU A 39 7.79 8.41 -8.91
CA LEU A 39 7.86 9.06 -7.60
C LEU A 39 9.31 9.17 -7.12
N PRO A 40 9.81 10.37 -6.78
CA PRO A 40 11.13 10.51 -6.18
C PRO A 40 11.16 9.93 -4.75
N PRO A 41 12.32 9.50 -4.25
CA PRO A 41 12.47 9.12 -2.85
C PRO A 41 11.99 10.24 -1.92
N GLY A 42 11.15 9.89 -0.94
CA GLY A 42 10.57 10.86 -0.02
C GLY A 42 9.44 11.71 -0.61
N ALA A 43 8.83 11.32 -1.74
CA ALA A 43 7.59 11.94 -2.22
C ALA A 43 6.47 11.85 -1.16
N ASP A 44 5.64 12.89 -1.06
CA ASP A 44 4.44 12.87 -0.22
C ASP A 44 3.30 12.19 -0.99
N VAL A 45 2.67 11.18 -0.37
CA VAL A 45 1.58 10.40 -0.96
C VAL A 45 0.37 10.41 -0.02
N LEU A 46 -0.80 10.69 -0.57
CA LEU A 46 -2.09 10.59 0.13
C LEU A 46 -2.87 9.37 -0.40
N ASP A 47 -3.19 8.43 0.48
CA ASP A 47 -4.05 7.27 0.19
C ASP A 47 -5.43 7.49 0.83
N VAL A 48 -6.43 7.79 0.00
CA VAL A 48 -7.80 8.12 0.43
C VAL A 48 -8.69 6.88 0.38
N GLY A 49 -9.33 6.55 1.51
CA GLY A 49 -10.08 5.30 1.63
C GLY A 49 -9.14 4.10 1.71
N THR A 50 -8.09 4.22 2.51
CA THR A 50 -6.95 3.29 2.52
C THR A 50 -7.35 1.85 2.85
N GLY A 51 -8.49 1.62 3.51
CA GLY A 51 -8.99 0.29 3.83
C GLY A 51 -7.97 -0.50 4.65
N SER A 52 -7.45 -1.58 4.08
CA SER A 52 -6.42 -2.41 4.71
C SER A 52 -5.02 -1.78 4.68
N GLY A 53 -4.81 -0.67 3.97
CA GLY A 53 -3.51 -0.01 3.83
C GLY A 53 -2.62 -0.58 2.73
N ALA A 54 -3.15 -1.39 1.81
CA ALA A 54 -2.35 -2.11 0.81
C ALA A 54 -1.50 -1.15 -0.04
N LEU A 55 -2.11 -0.10 -0.61
CA LEU A 55 -1.41 0.89 -1.43
C LEU A 55 -0.52 1.81 -0.60
N ALA A 56 -1.01 2.28 0.56
CA ALA A 56 -0.19 3.04 1.50
C ALA A 56 1.11 2.32 1.89
N VAL A 57 1.04 1.03 2.22
CA VAL A 57 2.21 0.21 2.56
C VAL A 57 3.12 0.03 1.35
N ALA A 58 2.56 -0.18 0.15
CA ALA A 58 3.35 -0.28 -1.08
C ALA A 58 4.12 1.03 -1.37
N ALA A 59 3.47 2.19 -1.23
CA ALA A 59 4.11 3.50 -1.37
C ALA A 59 5.20 3.73 -0.32
N ALA A 60 4.93 3.39 0.96
CA ALA A 60 5.91 3.53 2.04
C ALA A 60 7.16 2.67 1.80
N ARG A 61 7.00 1.46 1.26
CA ARG A 61 8.13 0.59 0.88
C ARG A 61 8.99 1.16 -0.25
N ARG A 62 8.45 2.04 -1.07
CA ARG A 62 9.20 2.80 -2.07
C ARG A 62 9.91 4.02 -1.49
N GLY A 63 9.82 4.24 -0.17
CA GLY A 63 10.43 5.37 0.53
C GLY A 63 9.60 6.65 0.45
N CYS A 64 8.32 6.57 0.11
CA CYS A 64 7.41 7.72 0.17
C CYS A 64 7.02 8.07 1.61
N ARG A 65 6.72 9.34 1.87
CA ARG A 65 6.04 9.79 3.10
C ARG A 65 4.54 9.66 2.86
N VAL A 66 3.89 8.75 3.56
CA VAL A 66 2.49 8.40 3.27
C VAL A 66 1.57 8.92 4.35
N THR A 67 0.51 9.61 3.94
CA THR A 67 -0.67 9.87 4.77
C THR A 67 -1.79 8.97 4.28
N ALA A 68 -2.27 8.07 5.14
CA ALA A 68 -3.34 7.14 4.80
C ALA A 68 -4.59 7.49 5.63
N VAL A 69 -5.72 7.68 4.97
CA VAL A 69 -6.97 8.11 5.62
C VAL A 69 -8.13 7.19 5.28
N ASP A 70 -8.99 6.96 6.26
CA ASP A 70 -10.24 6.23 6.09
C ASP A 70 -11.27 6.74 7.10
N VAL A 71 -12.56 6.71 6.71
CA VAL A 71 -13.67 7.05 7.62
C VAL A 71 -13.90 5.93 8.64
N SER A 72 -13.53 4.70 8.31
CA SER A 72 -13.66 3.54 9.17
C SER A 72 -12.50 3.42 10.14
N ARG A 73 -12.79 3.51 11.44
CA ARG A 73 -11.79 3.23 12.51
C ARG A 73 -11.20 1.83 12.38
N ARG A 74 -11.96 0.85 11.88
CA ARG A 74 -11.46 -0.52 11.66
C ARG A 74 -10.43 -0.56 10.54
N ALA A 75 -10.66 0.16 9.44
CA ALA A 75 -9.70 0.30 8.35
C ALA A 75 -8.41 0.97 8.84
N VAL A 76 -8.51 2.08 9.58
CA VAL A 76 -7.33 2.75 10.17
C VAL A 76 -6.52 1.78 11.05
N CYS A 77 -7.18 1.00 11.92
CA CYS A 77 -6.48 -0.01 12.72
C CYS A 77 -5.83 -1.10 11.85
N ALA A 78 -6.52 -1.60 10.81
CA ALA A 78 -5.99 -2.60 9.90
C ALA A 78 -4.76 -2.07 9.14
N ALA A 79 -4.84 -0.86 8.57
CA ALA A 79 -3.74 -0.19 7.89
C ALA A 79 -2.51 -0.04 8.80
N ARG A 80 -2.69 0.41 10.05
CA ARG A 80 -1.60 0.50 11.04
C ARG A 80 -0.97 -0.86 11.33
N LEU A 81 -1.77 -1.91 11.54
CA LEU A 81 -1.25 -3.26 11.79
C LEU A 81 -0.49 -3.81 10.58
N ASN A 82 -0.98 -3.56 9.36
CA ASN A 82 -0.31 -3.98 8.14
C ASN A 82 0.99 -3.21 7.91
N ALA A 83 1.04 -1.90 8.23
CA ALA A 83 2.25 -1.11 8.22
C ALA A 83 3.31 -1.66 9.19
N LEU A 84 2.92 -1.94 10.45
CA LEU A 84 3.81 -2.57 11.44
C LEU A 84 4.32 -3.94 10.97
N ARG A 85 3.43 -4.81 10.45
CA ARG A 85 3.82 -6.13 9.91
C ARG A 85 4.75 -6.03 8.70
N ALA A 86 4.60 -4.97 7.91
CA ALA A 86 5.44 -4.70 6.75
C ALA A 86 6.77 -4.01 7.11
N GLY A 87 6.96 -3.58 8.36
CA GLY A 87 8.15 -2.87 8.83
C GLY A 87 8.27 -1.45 8.29
N VAL A 88 7.14 -0.81 7.94
CA VAL A 88 7.11 0.58 7.47
C VAL A 88 6.59 1.52 8.57
N PRO A 89 6.90 2.83 8.51
CA PRO A 89 6.44 3.80 9.51
C PRO A 89 4.90 3.85 9.64
N VAL A 90 4.44 4.19 10.85
CA VAL A 90 3.03 4.41 11.21
C VAL A 90 2.83 5.85 11.67
#